data_AF-A0A948FAE8-F1
#
_entry.id   AF-A0A948FAE8-F1
#
_cell.length_a   1.000
_cell.length_b   1.000
_cell.length_c   1.000
_cell.angle_alpha   90.00
_cell.angle_beta   90.00
_cell.angle_gamma   90.00
#
_symmetry.space_group_name_H-M   'P 1'
#
loop_
_entity.id
_entity.type
_entity.pdbx_description
1 polymer ?
#
loop_
_entity_poly.entity_id
_entity_poly.type
_entity_poly.pdbx_seq_one_letter_code
_entity_poly.pdbx_strand_id
1 'polypeptide(L)' 'MICEPTGQYHNKLMRASRRLGFFTNFVNTEAVAKFRVVETNDNNKTDQKDPRVIGTLGKLNKVIEFRRLDDNHLMLRKL' A
#
# COMPACT_ATOMS: atom_id res chain seq x y z
N MET A 1 3.52 8.76 4.42
CA MET A 1 2.76 7.61 4.97
C MET A 1 2.73 6.51 3.91
N ILE A 2 3.07 5.28 4.28
CA ILE A 2 3.06 4.12 3.37
C ILE A 2 2.12 3.07 3.97
N CYS A 3 1.28 2.46 3.14
CA CYS A 3 0.31 1.46 3.60
C CYS A 3 0.01 0.42 2.52
N GLU A 4 -0.47 -0.75 2.93
CA GLU A 4 -1.07 -1.71 2.00
C GLU A 4 -2.51 -1.28 1.66
N PRO A 5 -2.94 -1.34 0.39
CA PRO A 5 -4.33 -1.05 0.03
C PRO A 5 -5.24 -2.19 0.49
N THR A 6 -6.17 -1.89 1.40
CA THR A 6 -7.15 -2.87 1.90
C THR A 6 -8.54 -2.62 1.32
N GLY A 7 -8.99 -3.50 0.42
CA GLY A 7 -10.35 -3.51 -0.11
C GLY A 7 -10.86 -2.12 -0.56
N GLN A 8 -12.08 -1.76 -0.12
CA GLN A 8 -12.74 -0.50 -0.47
C GLN A 8 -12.29 0.72 0.38
N TYR A 9 -11.48 0.49 1.44
CA TYR A 9 -11.13 1.54 2.40
C TYR A 9 -9.98 2.43 1.95
N HIS A 10 -9.25 2.04 0.89
CA HIS A 10 -8.10 2.78 0.39
C HIS A 10 -8.44 4.26 0.12
N ASN A 11 -9.60 4.56 -0.47
CA ASN A 11 -9.97 5.95 -0.78
C ASN A 11 -10.20 6.79 0.47
N LYS A 12 -10.80 6.21 1.51
CA LYS A 12 -11.02 6.91 2.79
C LYS A 12 -9.71 7.19 3.50
N LEU A 13 -8.82 6.19 3.55
CA LEU A 13 -7.49 6.31 4.13
C LEU A 13 -6.71 7.45 3.45
N MET A 14 -6.63 7.45 2.12
CA MET A 14 -5.87 8.45 1.38
C MET A 14 -6.42 9.87 1.56
N ARG A 15 -7.76 10.02 1.60
CA ARG A 15 -8.38 11.32 1.89
C ARG A 15 -8.05 11.81 3.28
N ALA A 16 -8.09 10.93 4.28
CA ALA A 16 -7.75 11.27 5.66
C ALA A 16 -6.28 11.68 5.79
N SER A 17 -5.36 10.90 5.22
CA SER A 17 -3.93 11.20 5.25
C SER A 17 -3.58 12.51 4.54
N ARG A 18 -4.22 12.81 3.39
CA ARG A 18 -4.04 14.09 2.70
C ARG A 18 -4.58 15.26 3.52
N ARG A 19 -5.72 15.11 4.19
CA ARG A 19 -6.25 16.13 5.11
C ARG A 19 -5.28 16.43 6.26
N LEU A 20 -4.48 15.45 6.67
CA LEU A 20 -3.43 15.59 7.69
C LEU A 20 -2.08 16.06 7.12
N GLY A 21 -1.99 16.38 5.82
CA GLY A 21 -0.76 16.88 5.19
C GLY A 21 0.27 15.81 4.82
N PHE A 22 -0.10 14.52 4.85
CA PHE A 22 0.83 13.44 4.51
C PHE A 22 0.78 13.09 3.02
N PHE A 23 1.96 12.99 2.41
CA PHE A 23 2.13 12.26 1.14
C PHE A 23 1.92 10.77 1.37
N THR A 24 1.18 10.13 0.48
CA THR A 24 0.73 8.75 0.65
C THR A 24 1.10 7.89 -0.54
N ASN A 25 1.81 6.80 -0.25
CA ASN A 25 2.16 5.77 -1.22
C ASN A 25 1.60 4.42 -0.77
N PHE A 26 1.28 3.58 -1.75
CA PHE A 26 0.91 2.19 -1.49
C PHE A 26 2.13 1.28 -1.59
N VAL A 27 2.06 0.14 -0.93
CA VAL A 27 2.88 -1.03 -1.25
C VAL A 27 1.96 -2.13 -1.76
N ASN A 28 2.47 -2.93 -2.70
CA ASN A 28 1.73 -4.08 -3.21
C ASN A 28 1.51 -5.10 -2.07
N THR A 29 0.28 -5.58 -1.89
CA THR A 29 -0.11 -6.53 -0.83
C THR A 29 0.59 -7.89 -0.96
N GLU A 30 0.79 -8.37 -2.18
CA GLU A 30 1.54 -9.61 -2.42
C GLU A 30 3.02 -9.43 -2.09
N ALA A 31 3.60 -8.28 -2.46
CA ALA A 31 4.98 -7.95 -2.09
C ALA A 31 5.16 -7.97 -0.57
N VAL A 32 4.25 -7.36 0.20
CA VAL A 32 4.26 -7.41 1.68
C VAL A 32 4.19 -8.84 2.19
N ALA A 33 3.28 -9.66 1.66
CA ALA A 33 3.13 -11.05 2.09
C ALA A 33 4.38 -11.89 1.82
N LYS A 34 5.00 -11.75 0.65
CA LYS A 34 6.23 -12.48 0.27
C LYS A 34 7.43 -12.01 1.09
N PHE A 35 7.61 -10.69 1.23
CA PHE A 35 8.73 -10.15 2.00
C PHE A 35 8.65 -10.49 3.48
N ARG A 36 7.44 -10.60 4.06
CA ARG A 36 7.26 -11.06 5.44
C ARG A 36 7.84 -12.45 5.65
N VAL A 37 7.58 -13.38 4.73
CA VAL A 37 8.15 -14.73 4.79
C VAL A 37 9.67 -14.68 4.65
N VAL A 38 10.20 -13.85 3.75
CA VAL A 38 11.66 -13.70 3.57
C VAL A 38 12.32 -13.13 4.82
N GLU A 39 11.72 -12.13 5.46
CA GLU A 39 12.31 -11.39 6.58
C GLU A 39 12.16 -12.13 7.92
N THR A 40 11.09 -12.92 8.09
CA THR A 40 10.73 -13.52 9.39
C THR A 40 10.61 -15.05 9.37
N ASN A 41 10.74 -15.68 8.20
CA ASN A 41 10.48 -17.10 7.97
C ASN A 41 9.09 -17.55 8.47
N ASP A 42 8.13 -16.63 8.45
CA ASP A 42 6.78 -16.80 8.98
C ASP A 42 5.76 -16.08 8.07
N ASN A 43 4.58 -16.67 7.92
CA ASN A 43 3.49 -16.12 7.11
C ASN A 43 2.47 -15.32 7.94
N ASN A 44 2.55 -15.32 9.27
CA ASN A 44 1.55 -14.68 10.12
C ASN A 44 1.65 -13.15 10.09
N LYS A 45 0.48 -12.50 9.99
CA LYS A 45 0.34 -11.04 10.12
C LYS A 45 0.42 -10.63 11.58
N THR A 46 1.16 -9.56 11.87
CA THR A 46 1.18 -8.94 13.20
C THR A 46 1.41 -7.44 13.08
N ASP A 47 0.88 -6.68 14.05
CA ASP A 47 1.04 -5.22 14.11
C ASP A 47 2.50 -4.76 14.30
N GLN A 48 3.43 -5.68 14.57
CA GLN A 48 4.86 -5.39 14.65
C GLN A 48 5.61 -5.73 13.36
N LYS A 49 5.27 -6.87 12.71
CA LYS A 49 5.99 -7.36 11.53
C LYS A 49 5.60 -6.58 10.27
N ASP A 50 4.31 -6.40 10.04
CA ASP A 50 3.82 -5.81 8.80
C ASP A 50 4.28 -4.35 8.61
N PRO A 51 4.23 -3.46 9.62
CA PRO A 51 4.76 -2.10 9.46
C PRO A 51 6.27 -2.06 9.17
N ARG A 52 7.05 -2.98 9.75
CA ARG A 52 8.48 -3.10 9.48
C ARG A 52 8.73 -3.49 8.03
N VAL A 53 8.04 -4.52 7.54
CA VAL A 53 8.12 -4.98 6.15
C VAL A 53 7.70 -3.87 5.16
N ILE A 54 6.59 -3.18 5.44
CA ILE A 54 6.11 -2.04 4.64
C ILE A 54 7.17 -0.93 4.61
N GLY A 55 7.78 -0.62 5.75
CA GLY A 55 8.88 0.35 5.85
C GLY A 55 10.10 -0.05 5.03
N THR A 56 10.49 -1.33 5.07
CA THR A 56 11.59 -1.89 4.25
C THR A 56 11.31 -1.75 2.76
N LEU A 57 10.11 -2.15 2.31
CA LEU A 57 9.69 -2.00 0.91
C LEU A 57 9.67 -0.52 0.48
N GLY A 58 9.27 0.38 1.39
CA GLY A 58 9.37 1.83 1.20
C GLY A 58 10.80 2.29 0.94
N LYS A 59 11.77 1.86 1.76
CA LYS A 59 13.20 2.19 1.58
C LYS A 59 13.78 1.64 0.28
N LEU A 60 13.29 0.50 -0.19
CA LEU A 60 13.68 -0.12 -1.47
C LEU A 60 12.97 0.50 -2.69
N ASN A 61 12.21 1.58 -2.49
CA ASN A 61 11.39 2.23 -3.51
C ASN A 61 10.41 1.26 -4.21
N LYS A 62 9.95 0.22 -3.51
CA LYS A 62 8.93 -0.74 -3.97
C LYS A 62 7.53 -0.24 -3.62
N VAL A 63 7.27 1.01 -3.99
CA VAL A 63 6.03 1.73 -3.71
C VAL A 63 5.26 2.01 -4.99
N ILE A 64 3.94 2.11 -4.86
CA ILE A 64 3.02 2.48 -5.92
C ILE A 64 2.48 3.86 -5.55
N GLU A 65 2.72 4.83 -6.41
CA GLU A 65 2.12 6.16 -6.25
C GLU A 65 0.60 6.06 -6.40
N PHE A 66 -0.12 6.62 -5.44
CA PHE A 66 -1.55 6.71 -5.57
C PHE A 66 -1.94 7.80 -6.57
N ARG A 67 -2.61 7.35 -7.63
CA ARG A 67 -3.17 8.22 -8.65
C ARG A 67 -4.67 8.03 -8.72
N ARG A 68 -5.40 9.14 -8.71
CA ARG A 68 -6.81 9.17 -9.08
C ARG A 68 -6.84 9.45 -10.58
N LEU A 69 -7.12 8.42 -11.36
CA LEU A 69 -7.30 8.55 -12.80
C LEU A 69 -8.60 9.31 -13.06
N ASP A 70 -8.58 10.18 -14.08
CA ASP A 70 -9.79 10.85 -14.57
C ASP A 70 -10.74 9.86 -15.26
N ASP A 71 -11.96 10.32 -15.51
CA ASP A 71 -13.05 9.47 -16.02
C ASP A 71 -12.74 8.86 -17.40
N ASN A 72 -11.91 9.51 -18.23
CA ASN A 72 -11.56 9.01 -19.55
C ASN A 72 -10.71 7.73 -19.47
N HIS A 73 -9.87 7.61 -18.44
CA HIS A 73 -9.02 6.43 -18.23
C HIS A 73 -9.73 5.30 -17.47
N LEU A 74 -10.92 5.55 -16.90
CA LEU A 74 -11.71 4.52 -16.21
C LEU A 74 -12.40 3.54 -17.18
N MET A 75 -12.59 3.92 -18.44
CA MET A 75 -13.21 3.09 -19.49
C MET A 75 -12.45 1.77 -19.70
N LEU A 76 -11.12 1.77 -19.54
CA LEU A 76 -10.24 0.60 -19.69
C LEU A 76 -10.39 -0.45 -18.57
N ARG A 77 -11.13 -0.15 -17.49
CA ARG A 77 -11.38 -1.06 -16.36
C ARG A 77 -12.72 -1.80 -16.43
N LYS A 78 -13.56 -1.52 -17.44
CA LYS A 78 -14.90 -2.10 -17.60
C LYS A 78 -15.00 -3.21 -18.66
N LEU A 79 -13.87 -3.63 -19.24
CA LEU A 79 -13.81 -4.76 -20.16
C LEU A 79 -13.65 -6.07 -19.41
#